data_AF-A0AAU2IRT3-F1
#
_entry.id   AF-A0AAU2IRT3-F1
#
_cell.length_a   1.000
_cell.length_b   1.000
_cell.length_c   1.000
_cell.angle_alpha   90.00
_cell.angle_beta   90.00
_cell.angle_gamma   90.00
#
_symmetry.space_group_name_H-M   'P 1'
#
loop_
_entity.id
_entity.type
_entity.pdbx_description
1 polymer ?
#
loop_
_entity_poly.entity_id
_entity_poly.type
_entity_poly.pdbx_seq_one_letter_code
_entity_poly.pdbx_strand_id
1 'polypeptide(L)'
;MFGRLGAPEIILILLVVVLLFGAKRLPDMARSFGQSLRILKSETKAMQKDDGAEPPTVHATAAHQFASESRHAAPEATEAETSHRR
;
A
#
# COMPACT_ATOMS: atom_id res chain seq x y z
N MET A 1 -36.98 -20.86 -9.64
CA MET A 1 -36.32 -20.67 -10.95
C MET A 1 -35.14 -19.69 -10.87
N PHE A 2 -34.25 -19.81 -9.87
CA PHE A 2 -33.09 -18.91 -9.67
C PHE A 2 -31.75 -19.66 -9.54
N GLY A 3 -31.74 -20.98 -9.74
CA GLY A 3 -30.56 -21.84 -9.58
C GLY A 3 -29.69 -22.01 -10.83
N ARG A 4 -29.79 -21.08 -11.81
CA ARG A 4 -29.00 -21.12 -13.05
C ARG A 4 -28.02 -19.95 -13.19
N LEU A 5 -27.75 -19.18 -12.12
CA LEU A 5 -26.49 -18.42 -12.09
C LEU A 5 -25.36 -19.42 -11.90
N GLY A 6 -25.00 -20.08 -13.00
CA GLY A 6 -23.85 -20.96 -13.02
C GLY A 6 -22.57 -20.14 -13.20
N ALA A 7 -21.45 -20.86 -13.20
CA ALA A 7 -20.18 -20.31 -13.64
C ALA A 7 -20.24 -19.51 -14.96
N PRO A 8 -21.01 -19.91 -16.01
CA PRO A 8 -21.01 -19.16 -17.27
C PRO A 8 -21.60 -17.75 -17.16
N GLU A 9 -22.68 -17.54 -16.40
CA GLU A 9 -23.25 -16.19 -16.21
C GLU A 9 -22.28 -15.26 -15.47
N ILE A 10 -21.57 -15.78 -14.46
CA ILE A 10 -20.57 -15.00 -13.73
C ILE A 10 -19.40 -14.61 -14.65
N ILE A 11 -18.96 -15.53 -15.51
CA ILE A 11 -17.91 -15.25 -16.51
C ILE A 11 -18.36 -14.16 -17.49
N LEU A 12 -19.62 -14.19 -17.94
CA LEU A 12 -20.16 -13.20 -18.86
C LEU A 12 -20.23 -11.80 -18.23
N ILE A 13 -20.64 -11.71 -16.96
CA ILE A 13 -20.63 -10.45 -16.21
C ILE A 13 -19.19 -9.94 -16.04
N LEU A 14 -18.26 -10.80 -15.64
CA LEU A 14 -16.85 -10.43 -15.50
C LEU A 14 -16.26 -9.94 -16.83
N LEU A 15 -16.63 -10.56 -17.95
CA LEU A 15 -16.18 -10.14 -19.27
C LEU A 15 -16.65 -8.71 -19.58
N VAL A 16 -17.92 -8.39 -19.30
CA VAL A 16 -18.45 -7.02 -19.47
C VAL A 16 -17.73 -6.02 -18.57
N VAL A 17 -17.52 -6.35 -17.29
CA VAL A 17 -16.78 -5.48 -16.37
C VAL A 17 -15.34 -5.25 -16.85
N VAL A 18 -14.66 -6.29 -17.33
CA VAL A 18 -13.30 -6.17 -17.88
C VAL A 18 -13.27 -5.32 -19.16
N LEU A 19 -14.30 -5.37 -20.00
CA LEU A 19 -14.40 -4.51 -21.19
C LEU A 19 -14.61 -3.04 -20.81
N LEU A 20 -15.42 -2.75 -19.78
CA LEU A 20 -15.69 -1.38 -19.33
C LEU A 20 -14.52 -0.75 -18.57
N PHE A 21 -13.93 -1.50 -17.64
CA PHE A 21 -12.87 -0.98 -16.76
C PHE A 21 -11.47 -1.29 -17.29
N GLY A 22 -11.30 -2.34 -18.10
CA GLY A 22 -10.02 -2.82 -18.60
C GLY A 22 -9.35 -3.86 -17.69
N ALA A 23 -8.64 -4.82 -18.30
CA ALA A 23 -7.97 -5.92 -17.59
C ALA A 23 -6.91 -5.48 -16.56
N LYS A 24 -6.34 -4.28 -16.72
CA LYS A 24 -5.34 -3.73 -15.79
C LYS A 24 -5.95 -2.94 -14.63
N ARG A 25 -7.14 -2.38 -14.77
CA ARG A 25 -7.77 -1.53 -13.74
C ARG A 25 -8.51 -2.32 -12.68
N LEU A 26 -9.16 -3.42 -13.07
CA LEU A 26 -9.86 -4.32 -12.15
C LEU A 26 -8.93 -4.87 -11.03
N PRO A 27 -7.75 -5.44 -11.33
CA PRO A 27 -6.84 -5.92 -10.28
C PRO A 27 -6.20 -4.79 -9.48
N ASP A 28 -5.97 -3.63 -10.09
CA ASP A 28 -5.37 -2.47 -9.44
C ASP A 28 -6.32 -1.86 -8.38
N MET A 29 -7.59 -1.65 -8.77
CA MET A 29 -8.66 -1.24 -7.86
C MET A 29 -8.91 -2.28 -6.77
N ALA A 30 -8.91 -3.58 -7.10
CA ALA A 30 -9.07 -4.63 -6.11
C ALA A 30 -7.91 -4.68 -5.10
N ARG A 31 -6.67 -4.41 -5.52
CA ARG A 31 -5.51 -4.36 -4.64
C ARG A 31 -5.58 -3.20 -3.66
N SER A 32 -5.92 -1.99 -4.12
CA SER A 32 -6.04 -0.81 -3.24
C SER A 32 -7.21 -0.94 -2.26
N PHE A 33 -8.39 -1.38 -2.73
CA PHE A 33 -9.52 -1.68 -1.85
C PHE A 33 -9.23 -2.81 -0.87
N GLY A 34 -8.53 -3.86 -1.33
CA GLY A 34 -8.13 -4.99 -0.50
C GLY A 34 -7.15 -4.60 0.60
N GLN A 35 -6.25 -3.66 0.34
CA GLN A 35 -5.33 -3.13 1.34
C GLN A 35 -6.08 -2.37 2.44
N SER A 36 -7.04 -1.51 2.09
CA SER A 36 -7.91 -0.85 3.06
C SER A 36 -8.70 -1.87 3.88
N LEU A 37 -9.39 -2.81 3.22
CA LEU A 37 -10.15 -3.86 3.92
C LEU A 37 -9.27 -4.73 4.82
N ARG A 38 -8.02 -4.99 4.45
CA ARG A 38 -7.06 -5.76 5.27
C ARG A 38 -6.70 -5.04 6.56
N ILE A 39 -6.47 -3.73 6.51
CA ILE A 39 -6.17 -2.92 7.69
C ILE A 39 -7.39 -2.93 8.61
N LEU A 40 -8.57 -2.60 8.08
CA LEU A 40 -9.83 -2.61 8.82
C LEU A 40 -10.11 -3.99 9.45
N LYS A 41 -9.89 -5.08 8.71
CA LYS A 41 -10.03 -6.46 9.18
C LYS A 41 -9.05 -6.78 10.31
N SER A 42 -7.81 -6.28 10.24
CA SER A 42 -6.76 -6.54 11.23
C SER A 42 -7.06 -5.82 12.54
N GLU A 43 -7.48 -4.55 12.45
CA GLU A 43 -7.92 -3.76 13.61
C GLU A 43 -9.16 -4.39 14.26
N THR A 44 -10.17 -4.75 13.44
CA THR A 44 -11.38 -5.41 13.95
C THR A 44 -11.06 -6.77 14.61
N LYS A 45 -10.10 -7.51 14.06
CA LYS A 45 -9.65 -8.79 14.61
C LYS A 45 -8.82 -8.61 15.88
N ALA A 46 -8.07 -7.53 16.02
CA ALA A 46 -7.34 -7.19 17.24
C ALA A 46 -8.33 -6.83 18.36
N MET A 47 -9.34 -5.99 18.07
CA MET A 47 -10.41 -5.68 19.02
C MET A 47 -11.20 -6.91 19.46
N GLN A 48 -11.43 -7.85 18.55
CA GLN A 48 -12.08 -9.13 18.87
C GLN A 48 -11.17 -10.16 19.56
N LYS A 49 -9.85 -9.94 19.58
CA LYS A 49 -8.85 -10.87 20.11
C LYS A 49 -8.18 -10.35 21.38
N ASP A 50 -8.62 -9.21 21.93
CA ASP A 50 -8.12 -8.66 23.19
C ASP A 50 -8.60 -9.42 24.45
N ASP A 51 -9.19 -10.60 24.27
CA ASP A 51 -9.21 -11.67 25.28
C ASP A 51 -7.94 -12.56 25.25
N GLY A 52 -6.94 -12.30 24.39
CA GLY A 52 -5.70 -13.09 24.35
C GLY A 52 -4.66 -12.78 23.25
N ALA A 53 -3.55 -12.19 23.71
CA ALA A 53 -2.18 -12.25 23.18
C ALA A 53 -1.80 -11.49 21.87
N GLU A 54 -0.88 -10.54 22.10
CA GLU A 54 0.16 -9.84 21.30
C GLU A 54 -0.02 -9.52 19.79
N PRO A 55 0.44 -8.33 19.34
CA PRO A 55 0.25 -7.83 17.97
C PRO A 55 1.32 -8.36 16.98
N PRO A 56 0.93 -8.69 15.73
CA PRO A 56 1.89 -9.00 14.68
C PRO A 56 2.44 -7.70 14.08
N THR A 57 3.75 -7.50 14.22
CA THR A 57 4.53 -6.52 13.46
C THR A 57 4.47 -6.85 11.97
N VAL A 58 3.64 -6.15 11.20
CA VAL A 58 3.68 -6.20 9.73
C VAL A 58 4.09 -4.83 9.18
N HIS A 59 5.25 -4.35 9.62
CA HIS A 59 6.01 -3.28 8.98
C HIS A 59 7.37 -3.82 8.50
N ALA A 60 7.34 -4.61 7.43
CA ALA A 60 8.48 -4.89 6.57
C ALA A 60 7.89 -5.01 5.16
N THR A 61 8.10 -4.08 4.22
CA THR A 61 9.35 -3.98 3.46
C THR A 61 9.45 -2.68 2.61
N ALA A 62 8.59 -1.66 2.79
CA ALA A 62 8.61 -0.49 1.89
C ALA A 62 9.43 0.72 2.39
N ALA A 63 9.81 0.81 3.67
CA ALA A 63 10.45 2.00 4.23
C ALA A 63 11.98 1.93 4.37
N HIS A 64 12.62 0.81 4.02
CA HIS A 64 14.09 0.70 4.06
C HIS A 64 14.80 1.41 2.88
N GLN A 65 14.05 2.02 1.95
CA GLN A 65 14.62 2.76 0.81
C GLN A 65 14.84 4.26 1.09
N PHE A 66 14.35 4.79 2.21
CA PHE A 66 14.59 6.20 2.60
C PHE A 66 15.77 6.35 3.57
N ALA A 67 16.40 5.25 3.98
CA ALA A 67 17.55 5.24 4.90
C ALA A 67 18.92 5.44 4.23
N SER A 68 18.99 5.59 2.89
CA SER A 68 20.25 5.73 2.16
C SER A 68 20.51 7.10 1.53
N GLU A 69 19.55 8.03 1.50
CA GLU A 69 19.79 9.39 0.95
C GLU A 69 20.36 10.37 2.01
N SER A 70 20.16 10.12 3.30
CA SER A 70 20.53 11.06 4.38
C SER A 70 21.94 10.85 4.99
N ARG A 71 22.86 10.21 4.25
CA ARG A 71 24.27 10.00 4.69
C ARG A 71 25.31 10.53 3.70
N HIS A 72 25.06 11.67 3.06
CA HIS A 72 26.14 12.42 2.41
C HIS A 72 26.07 13.93 2.68
N ALA A 73 26.92 14.33 3.62
CA ALA A 73 27.60 15.63 3.71
C ALA A 73 26.84 16.87 4.23
N ALA A 74 26.66 16.92 5.54
CA ALA A 74 27.06 18.09 6.35
C ALA A 74 27.83 17.51 7.56
N PRO A 75 29.02 18.02 7.94
CA PRO A 75 29.22 19.43 8.29
C PRO A 75 30.62 19.99 7.93
N GLU A 76 30.74 21.31 7.73
CA GLU A 76 31.76 22.10 8.43
C GLU A 76 31.55 23.60 8.16
N ALA A 77 31.22 24.31 9.23
CA ALA A 77 31.48 25.72 9.32
C ALA A 77 32.99 25.91 9.42
N THR A 78 33.57 26.71 8.52
CA THR A 78 34.85 27.37 8.78
C THR A 78 34.77 28.76 8.16
N GLU A 79 34.66 29.74 9.05
CA GLU A 79 35.15 31.09 8.85
C GLU A 79 36.53 31.08 8.20
N ALA A 80 36.66 31.70 7.03
CA ALA A 80 37.86 32.38 6.56
C ALA A 80 37.40 33.33 5.43
N GLU A 81 37.26 34.61 5.73
CA GLU A 81 38.28 35.63 5.45
C GLU A 81 38.37 36.03 3.96
N THR A 82 38.20 37.34 3.73
CA THR A 82 38.94 38.11 2.73
C THR A 82 38.44 38.17 1.27
N SER A 83 38.06 39.39 0.89
CA SER A 83 38.28 40.02 -0.42
C SER A 83 37.32 39.71 -1.57
N HIS A 84 36.25 40.52 -1.67
CA HIS A 84 35.81 40.98 -2.99
C HIS A 84 35.08 42.33 -2.93
N ARG A 85 35.87 43.40 -2.79
CA ARG A 85 35.49 44.76 -3.22
C ARG A 85 36.51 45.22 -4.24
N ARG A 86 36.22 45.02 -5.52
CA ARG A 86 36.73 45.83 -6.65
C ARG A 86 35.69 45.85 -7.74
#